data_AF-A0A7Y2UUQ0-F1
#
_entry.id   AF-A0A7Y2UUQ0-F1
#
_cell.length_a   1.000
_cell.length_b   1.000
_cell.length_c   1.000
_cell.angle_alpha   90.00
_cell.angle_beta   90.00
_cell.angle_gamma   90.00
#
_symmetry.space_group_name_H-M   'P 1'
#
loop_
_entity.id
_entity.type
_entity.pdbx_description
1 polymer ?
#
loop_
_entity_poly.entity_id
_entity_poly.type
_entity_poly.pdbx_seq_one_letter_code
_entity_poly.pdbx_strand_id
1 'polypeptide(L)' 'IQQGGGVGVVHDFALPFLPGVQRILTREVHLKRAFYLIRHADDRRNQRLRQFAELLSGALRSEVARLEAKA' A
#
# COMPACT_ATOMS: atom_id res chain seq x y z
N ILE A 1 10.21 -12.86 11.74
CA ILE A 1 11.07 -12.41 10.62
C ILE A 1 12.34 -11.74 11.14
N GLN A 2 12.30 -10.52 11.70
CA GLN A 2 13.53 -9.82 12.15
C GLN A 2 14.32 -10.53 13.25
N GLN A 3 13.68 -11.29 14.13
CA GLN A 3 14.35 -12.13 15.14
C GLN A 3 14.73 -13.53 14.62
N GLY A 4 14.78 -13.73 13.31
CA GLY A 4 15.16 -15.03 12.71
C GLY A 4 14.08 -16.11 12.70
N GLY A 5 12.87 -15.82 13.17
CA GLY A 5 11.75 -16.79 13.22
C GLY A 5 11.12 -17.21 11.88
N GLY A 6 11.80 -17.02 10.75
CA GLY A 6 11.36 -17.48 9.42
C GLY A 6 10.84 -16.39 8.46
N VAL A 7 10.10 -16.83 7.45
CA VAL A 7 9.60 -16.04 6.29
C VAL A 7 8.24 -15.41 6.60
N GLY A 8 7.96 -14.24 6.02
CA GLY A 8 6.60 -13.68 6.02
C GLY A 8 6.25 -12.98 4.71
N VAL A 9 4.96 -12.70 4.55
CA VAL A 9 4.39 -12.02 3.39
C VAL A 9 4.05 -10.59 3.83
N VAL A 10 4.61 -9.61 3.13
CA VAL A 10 4.43 -8.18 3.41
C VAL A 10 4.08 -7.44 2.13
N HIS A 11 3.57 -6.22 2.27
CA HIS A 11 3.40 -5.34 1.11
C HIS A 11 4.72 -4.65 0.76
N ASP A 12 4.99 -4.51 -0.54
CA ASP A 12 6.22 -3.87 -1.05
C ASP A 12 6.42 -2.45 -0.47
N PHE A 13 5.37 -1.64 -0.35
CA PHE A 13 5.48 -0.30 0.25
C PHE A 13 5.93 -0.29 1.72
N ALA A 14 5.84 -1.41 2.43
CA ALA A 14 6.28 -1.53 3.82
C ALA A 14 7.77 -1.89 3.94
N LEU A 15 8.37 -2.48 2.89
CA LEU A 15 9.76 -2.94 2.91
C LEU A 15 10.79 -1.85 3.26
N PRO A 16 10.66 -0.58 2.82
CA PRO A 16 11.58 0.48 3.21
C PRO A 16 11.70 0.70 4.73
N PHE A 17 10.75 0.19 5.52
CA PHE A 17 10.69 0.34 6.96
C PHE A 17 11.06 -0.95 7.72
N LEU A 18 11.52 -1.99 7.02
CA LEU A 18 11.87 -3.29 7.58
C LEU A 18 13.37 -3.57 7.43
N PRO A 19 14.25 -2.89 8.19
CA PRO A 19 15.69 -3.14 8.11
C PRO A 19 16.01 -4.59 8.46
N GLY A 20 16.99 -5.16 7.76
CA GLY A 20 17.45 -6.54 7.96
C GLY A 20 16.55 -7.62 7.34
N VAL A 21 15.52 -7.24 6.57
CA VAL A 21 14.70 -8.18 5.80
C VAL A 21 15.09 -8.12 4.33
N GLN A 22 15.18 -9.28 3.67
CA GLN A 22 15.46 -9.41 2.25
C GLN A 22 14.30 -10.11 1.54
N ARG A 23 13.96 -9.66 0.34
CA ARG A 23 12.99 -10.33 -0.53
C ARG A 23 13.55 -11.64 -1.06
N ILE A 24 12.71 -12.67 -1.11
CA ILE A 24 13.01 -13.98 -1.68
C ILE A 24 11.88 -14.39 -2.62
N LEU A 25 12.13 -15.36 -3.50
CA LEU A 25 11.13 -15.93 -4.42
C LEU A 25 10.44 -14.89 -5.32
N THR A 26 11.15 -13.82 -5.71
CA THR A 26 10.57 -12.65 -6.40
C THR A 26 10.06 -12.94 -7.81
N ARG A 27 10.41 -14.09 -8.40
CA ARG A 27 9.94 -14.52 -9.73
C ARG A 27 8.86 -15.59 -9.65
N GLU A 28 8.78 -16.27 -8.53
CA GLU A 28 7.95 -17.45 -8.29
C GLU A 28 6.64 -17.08 -7.59
N VAL A 29 6.69 -16.09 -6.69
CA VAL A 29 5.53 -15.70 -5.86
C VAL A 29 5.34 -14.19 -5.91
N HIS A 30 4.24 -13.75 -6.53
CA HIS A 30 3.83 -12.34 -6.53
C HIS A 30 2.31 -12.21 -6.44
N LEU A 31 1.84 -11.41 -5.48
CA LEU A 31 0.41 -11.14 -5.29
C LEU A 31 0.10 -9.69 -5.66
N LYS A 32 -0.92 -9.49 -6.49
CA LYS A 32 -1.47 -8.15 -6.76
C LYS A 32 -2.54 -7.85 -5.71
N ARG A 33 -2.48 -6.65 -5.13
CA ARG A 33 -3.49 -6.15 -4.19
C ARG A 33 -4.25 -4.97 -4.78
N ALA A 34 -5.43 -4.71 -4.23
CA ALA A 34 -6.17 -3.49 -4.47
C ALA A 34 -6.56 -2.88 -3.12
N PHE A 35 -6.46 -1.55 -3.01
CA PHE A 35 -6.98 -0.79 -1.88
C PHE A 35 -8.20 0.01 -2.33
N TYR A 36 -9.21 0.07 -1.47
CA TYR A 36 -10.46 0.75 -1.75
C TYR A 36 -10.73 1.79 -0.66
N LEU A 37 -11.08 3.00 -1.09
CA LEU A 37 -11.65 4.01 -0.21
C LEU A 37 -13.17 3.78 -0.14
N ILE A 38 -13.62 3.17 0.95
CA ILE A 38 -15.05 2.96 1.21
C ILE A 38 -15.66 4.28 1.67
N ARG A 39 -16.82 4.63 1.10
CA ARG A 39 -17.52 5.89 1.36
C ARG A 39 -19.01 5.64 1.52
N HIS A 40 -19.69 6.52 2.25
CA HIS A 40 -21.14 6.46 2.32
C HIS A 40 -21.74 6.85 0.96
N ALA A 41 -22.84 6.20 0.54
CA ALA A 41 -23.45 6.48 -0.76
C ALA A 41 -23.89 7.96 -0.88
N ASP A 42 -24.35 8.55 0.21
CA ASP A 42 -24.78 9.95 0.26
C ASP A 42 -23.63 10.96 0.22
N ASP A 43 -22.38 10.56 0.51
CA ASP A 43 -21.20 11.43 0.41
C ASP A 43 -21.00 11.93 -1.03
N ARG A 44 -21.57 11.24 -2.02
CA ARG A 44 -21.54 11.68 -3.43
C ARG A 44 -22.20 13.03 -3.63
N ARG A 45 -23.17 13.40 -2.79
CA ARG A 45 -23.87 14.69 -2.85
C ARG A 45 -23.08 15.81 -2.19
N ASN A 46 -22.10 15.48 -1.34
CA ASN A 46 -21.26 16.46 -0.66
C ASN A 46 -19.99 16.76 -1.48
N GLN A 47 -19.91 17.98 -2.04
CA GLN A 47 -18.77 18.40 -2.87
C GLN A 47 -17.44 18.39 -2.10
N ARG A 48 -17.42 18.82 -0.83
CA ARG A 48 -16.21 18.84 -0.01
C ARG A 48 -15.68 17.43 0.23
N LEU A 49 -16.56 16.49 0.58
CA LEU A 49 -16.17 15.08 0.79
C LEU A 49 -15.71 14.40 -0.51
N ARG A 50 -16.32 14.74 -1.66
CA ARG A 50 -15.82 14.29 -2.96
C ARG A 50 -14.41 14.80 -3.23
N GLN A 51 -14.17 16.09 -3.07
CA GLN A 51 -12.84 16.68 -3.30
C GLN A 51 -11.79 16.07 -2.37
N PHE A 52 -12.12 15.88 -1.09
CA PHE A 52 -11.25 15.21 -0.13
C PHE A 52 -10.90 13.79 -0.57
N ALA A 53 -11.89 13.00 -0.98
CA ALA A 53 -11.68 11.61 -1.42
C ALA A 53 -10.75 11.52 -2.64
N GLU A 54 -10.89 12.43 -3.61
CA GLU A 54 -9.99 12.49 -4.77
C GLU A 54 -8.56 12.85 -4.37
N LEU A 55 -8.39 13.88 -3.53
CA LEU A 55 -7.07 14.31 -3.05
C LEU A 55 -6.39 13.19 -2.25
N LEU A 56 -7.12 12.56 -1.33
CA LEU A 56 -6.60 11.47 -0.50
C LEU A 56 -6.21 10.26 -1.37
N SER A 57 -7.08 9.84 -2.28
CA SER A 57 -6.82 8.67 -3.13
C SER A 57 -5.63 8.91 -4.07
N GLY A 58 -5.53 10.11 -4.64
CA GLY A 58 -4.39 10.52 -5.45
C GLY A 58 -3.09 10.54 -4.66
N ALA A 59 -3.09 11.19 -3.49
CA ALA A 59 -1.92 11.26 -2.62
C ALA A 59 -1.46 9.88 -2.14
N LEU A 60 -2.39 9.01 -1.71
CA LEU A 60 -2.08 7.65 -1.31
C LEU A 60 -1.49 6.82 -2.46
N ARG A 61 -2.03 6.95 -3.67
CA ARG A 61 -1.49 6.25 -4.85
C ARG A 61 -0.06 6.68 -5.14
N SER A 62 0.22 7.98 -5.12
CA SER A 62 1.56 8.52 -5.32
C SER A 62 2.53 8.07 -4.23
N GLU A 63 2.09 8.07 -2.97
CA GLU A 63 2.93 7.66 -1.86
C GLU A 63 3.26 6.16 -1.88
N VAL A 64 2.27 5.32 -2.18
CA VAL A 64 2.48 3.88 -2.36
C VAL A 64 3.47 3.61 -3.49
N ALA A 65 3.30 4.25 -4.65
CA ALA A 65 4.23 4.09 -5.78
C ALA A 65 5.67 4.52 -5.41
N ARG A 66 5.79 5.63 -4.67
CA ARG A 66 7.09 6.13 -4.18
C ARG A 66 7.77 5.15 -3.22
N LEU A 67 7.00 4.50 -2.34
CA LEU A 67 7.53 3.52 -1.40
C LEU A 67 7.86 2.19 -2.08
N GLU A 68 7.03 1.73 -3.02
CA GLU A 68 7.29 0.51 -3.79
C GLU A 68 8.52 0.65 -4.70
N ALA A 69 8.83 1.86 -5.18
CA ALA A 69 10.07 2.13 -5.92
C ALA A 69 11.35 2.04 -5.07
N LYS A 70 11.23 1.98 -3.74
CA LYS A 70 12.34 1.83 -2.78
C LYS A 70 12.47 0.40 -2.25
N ALA A 71 11.59 -0.50 -2.68
CA ALA A 71 11.43 -1.86 -2.18
C ALA A 71 12.18 -2.90 -3.02
#